data_AF-A0A1M3BJQ9-F1
#
_entry.id   AF-A0A1M3BJQ9-F1
#
_cell.length_a   1.000
_cell.length_b   1.000
_cell.length_c   1.000
_cell.angle_alpha   90.00
_cell.angle_beta   90.00
_cell.angle_gamma   90.00
#
_symmetry.space_group_name_H-M   'P 1'
#
loop_
_entity.id
_entity.type
_entity.pdbx_description
1 polymer ?
#
loop_
_entity_poly.entity_id
_entity_poly.type
_entity_poly.pdbx_seq_one_letter_code
_entity_poly.pdbx_strand_id
1 'polypeptide(L)'
;MRPPADILPDKVEWEAGPWLSSWETSLPPDRPRYFKHDGVTGRTWLLSGEAPSEDVDDDDDITAYEEYDNLSEIAKNLVACWPNPPKAIAAAAGITLRQLQWFISERSTLDRSARFDLKRLLGIDYDERMGGYTPAGPYVLIARKSQAIEAVYQEISGGGDACPCELVPAQGQADPSWRYFLINAHSTPPTLVMAPRGEAITERLPDLLMNYEGIRAVSPALYRDVVTTCARACQAPEANAREMRDFAKRYEREWVDCAWLPD
;
A
#
# COMPACT_ATOMS: atom_id res chain seq x y z
N MET A 1 -37.23 16.19 52.26
CA MET A 1 -36.81 15.93 50.87
C MET A 1 -38.06 15.61 50.07
N ARG A 2 -38.33 16.32 48.97
CA ARG A 2 -39.48 16.01 48.10
C ARG A 2 -39.15 14.74 47.29
N PRO A 3 -40.08 13.78 47.16
CA PRO A 3 -39.91 12.71 46.20
C PRO A 3 -39.88 13.30 44.78
N PRO A 4 -39.09 12.75 43.85
CA PRO A 4 -39.12 13.18 42.46
C PRO A 4 -40.52 12.91 41.90
N ALA A 5 -41.02 13.82 41.07
CA ALA A 5 -42.30 13.65 40.41
C ALA A 5 -42.20 12.48 39.41
N ASP A 6 -43.20 11.59 39.39
CA ASP A 6 -43.34 10.56 38.38
C ASP A 6 -43.58 11.22 37.01
N ILE A 7 -42.56 11.18 36.14
CA ILE A 7 -42.61 11.71 34.77
C ILE A 7 -43.05 10.59 33.83
N LEU A 8 -44.20 9.97 34.08
CA LEU A 8 -44.83 9.09 33.10
C LEU A 8 -46.32 9.41 33.05
N PRO A 9 -46.84 9.92 31.92
CA PRO A 9 -48.28 10.09 31.77
C PRO A 9 -48.94 8.70 31.68
N ASP A 10 -49.94 8.47 32.55
CA ASP A 10 -50.67 7.20 32.76
C ASP A 10 -51.45 6.66 31.54
N LYS A 11 -51.29 7.25 30.35
CA LYS A 11 -51.90 6.79 29.10
C LYS A 11 -51.01 7.11 27.91
N VAL A 12 -49.95 6.33 27.75
CA VAL A 12 -49.25 6.21 26.47
C VAL A 12 -49.45 4.77 26.00
N GLU A 13 -50.28 4.58 24.97
CA GLU A 13 -50.30 3.32 24.23
C GLU A 13 -48.96 3.21 23.50
N TRP A 14 -48.06 2.39 24.04
CA TRP A 14 -46.78 2.11 23.42
C TRP A 14 -47.01 1.18 22.23
N GLU A 15 -46.89 1.72 21.02
CA GLU A 15 -46.69 0.89 19.82
C GLU A 15 -45.20 0.72 19.56
N ALA A 16 -44.79 -0.52 19.25
CA ALA A 16 -43.42 -0.81 18.88
C ALA A 16 -43.07 -0.04 17.59
N GLY A 17 -42.12 0.88 17.68
CA GLY A 17 -41.66 1.62 16.51
C GLY A 17 -40.98 0.70 15.49
N PRO A 18 -40.92 1.08 14.20
CA PRO A 18 -40.39 0.25 13.12
C PRO A 18 -38.92 -0.20 13.29
N TRP A 19 -38.19 0.39 14.24
CA TRP A 19 -36.82 0.04 14.61
C TRP A 19 -36.73 -1.17 15.56
N LEU A 20 -37.81 -1.56 16.24
CA LEU A 20 -37.89 -2.81 17.00
C LEU A 20 -38.24 -3.99 16.08
N SER A 21 -39.09 -3.77 15.07
CA SER A 21 -39.42 -4.78 14.05
C SER A 21 -38.25 -5.13 13.10
N SER A 22 -37.24 -4.27 12.99
CA SER A 22 -36.05 -4.54 12.15
C SER A 22 -35.12 -5.61 12.72
N TRP A 23 -35.12 -5.79 14.05
CA TRP A 23 -34.36 -6.87 14.71
C TRP A 23 -35.04 -8.24 14.53
N GLU A 24 -36.37 -8.25 14.43
CA GLU A 24 -37.14 -9.47 14.17
C GLU A 24 -37.01 -9.94 12.71
N THR A 25 -36.80 -9.01 11.76
CA THR A 25 -36.60 -9.33 10.33
C THR A 25 -35.16 -9.67 9.97
N SER A 26 -34.21 -9.36 10.85
CA SER A 26 -32.77 -9.59 10.64
C SER A 26 -32.23 -10.68 11.56
N LEU A 27 -33.05 -11.68 11.88
CA LEU A 27 -32.56 -12.82 12.65
C LEU A 27 -31.50 -13.56 11.81
N PRO A 28 -30.27 -13.72 12.32
CA PRO A 28 -29.28 -14.54 11.65
C PRO A 28 -29.85 -15.94 11.39
N PRO A 29 -29.52 -16.56 10.25
CA PRO A 29 -30.15 -17.80 9.81
C PRO A 29 -30.11 -18.85 10.92
N ASP A 30 -31.23 -19.56 11.09
CA ASP A 30 -31.39 -20.64 12.07
C ASP A 30 -30.53 -21.85 11.65
N ARG A 31 -29.24 -21.75 11.96
CA ARG A 31 -28.22 -22.75 11.70
C ARG A 31 -27.51 -23.05 13.02
N PRO A 32 -27.09 -24.31 13.25
CA PRO A 32 -26.30 -24.66 14.42
C PRO A 32 -25.08 -23.75 14.52
N ARG A 33 -24.64 -23.46 15.74
CA ARG A 33 -23.45 -22.66 16.01
C ARG A 33 -22.55 -23.40 16.97
N TYR A 34 -21.25 -23.28 16.76
CA TYR A 34 -20.25 -23.89 17.61
C TYR A 34 -19.10 -22.93 17.88
N PHE A 35 -18.45 -23.12 19.02
CA PHE A 35 -17.25 -22.36 19.37
C PHE A 35 -16.03 -23.08 18.79
N LYS A 36 -15.22 -22.36 18.01
CA LYS A 36 -13.92 -22.83 17.53
C LYS A 36 -12.82 -22.08 18.26
N HIS A 37 -11.96 -22.81 18.95
CA HIS A 37 -10.74 -22.25 19.52
C HIS A 37 -9.67 -22.18 18.42
N ASP A 38 -9.12 -20.98 18.21
CA ASP A 38 -7.97 -20.78 17.32
C ASP A 38 -6.68 -20.95 18.13
N GLY A 39 -5.95 -22.04 17.88
CA GLY A 39 -4.68 -22.34 18.56
C GLY A 39 -3.56 -21.34 18.25
N VAL A 40 -3.65 -20.57 17.15
CA VAL A 40 -2.62 -19.63 16.73
C VAL A 40 -2.78 -18.28 17.42
N THR A 41 -4.02 -17.77 17.51
CA THR A 41 -4.29 -16.46 18.14
C THR A 41 -4.77 -16.55 19.58
N GLY A 42 -5.09 -17.76 20.07
CA GLY A 42 -5.67 -17.99 21.40
C GLY A 42 -7.11 -17.46 21.56
N ARG A 43 -7.77 -17.10 20.45
CA ARG A 43 -9.11 -16.53 20.45
C ARG A 43 -10.16 -17.63 20.23
N THR A 44 -11.32 -17.44 20.84
CA THR A 44 -12.49 -18.31 20.60
C THR A 44 -13.47 -17.59 19.68
N TRP A 45 -13.82 -18.22 18.57
CA TRP A 45 -14.75 -17.71 17.56
C TRP A 45 -16.09 -18.46 17.62
N LEU A 46 -17.21 -17.76 17.50
CA LEU A 46 -18.53 -18.38 17.32
C LEU A 46 -18.83 -18.48 15.82
N LEU A 47 -18.83 -19.70 15.29
CA LEU A 47 -19.07 -19.97 13.86
C LEU A 47 -20.49 -20.52 13.66
N SER A 48 -21.08 -20.25 12.50
CA SER A 48 -22.38 -20.79 12.09
C SER A 48 -22.19 -21.96 11.13
N GLY A 49 -22.76 -23.12 11.45
CA GLY A 49 -22.59 -24.40 10.77
C GLY A 49 -22.61 -25.57 11.77
N GLU A 50 -22.66 -26.80 11.27
CA GLU A 50 -22.42 -27.97 12.12
C GLU A 50 -20.95 -28.01 12.55
N ALA A 51 -20.70 -28.39 13.80
CA ALA A 51 -19.34 -28.61 14.28
C ALA A 51 -18.73 -29.76 13.44
N PRO A 52 -17.48 -29.61 12.95
CA PRO A 52 -16.80 -30.73 12.32
C PRO A 52 -16.76 -31.90 13.32
N SER A 53 -17.07 -33.12 12.84
CA SER A 53 -17.06 -34.33 13.66
C SER A 53 -15.68 -34.52 14.29
N GLU A 54 -15.61 -34.88 15.57
CA GLU A 54 -14.36 -35.09 16.31
C GLU A 54 -13.52 -36.30 15.80
N ASP A 55 -13.98 -36.98 14.75
CA ASP A 55 -13.31 -38.08 14.05
C ASP A 55 -12.70 -37.62 12.71
N VAL A 56 -12.11 -36.42 12.64
CA VAL A 56 -11.15 -36.11 11.58
C VAL A 56 -9.80 -36.48 12.15
N ASP A 57 -9.23 -37.58 11.66
CA ASP A 57 -7.83 -37.92 11.91
C ASP A 57 -6.99 -36.64 11.77
N ASP A 58 -6.23 -36.32 12.83
CA ASP A 58 -5.13 -35.35 12.83
C ASP A 58 -4.01 -35.87 11.89
N ASP A 59 -4.35 -36.12 10.63
CA ASP A 59 -3.35 -36.11 9.58
C ASP A 59 -3.07 -34.62 9.35
N ASP A 60 -1.86 -34.23 9.75
CA ASP A 60 -1.16 -33.00 9.42
C ASP A 60 -1.07 -32.81 7.89
N ASP A 61 -2.18 -32.78 7.18
CA ASP A 61 -2.30 -32.12 5.89
C ASP A 61 -2.44 -30.62 6.21
N ILE A 62 -1.32 -30.06 6.70
CA ILE A 62 -0.96 -28.68 6.41
C ILE A 62 -1.02 -28.62 4.90
N THR A 63 -2.20 -28.32 4.34
CA THR A 63 -2.33 -27.90 2.95
C THR A 63 -1.36 -26.75 2.84
N ALA A 64 -0.20 -26.98 2.26
CA ALA A 64 0.79 -25.97 1.99
C ALA A 64 0.01 -24.87 1.27
N TYR A 65 -0.26 -23.76 1.98
CA TYR A 65 -0.83 -22.58 1.36
C TYR A 65 0.04 -22.36 0.13
N GLU A 66 -0.52 -22.58 -1.07
CA GLU A 66 0.22 -22.38 -2.31
C GLU A 66 0.83 -20.99 -2.19
N GLU A 67 2.16 -20.94 -2.13
CA GLU A 67 2.92 -19.71 -1.93
C GLU A 67 2.48 -18.76 -3.03
N TYR A 68 1.65 -17.76 -2.67
CA TYR A 68 1.00 -16.91 -3.66
C TYR A 68 2.06 -16.03 -4.31
N ASP A 69 2.50 -16.45 -5.49
CA ASP A 69 3.56 -15.78 -6.23
C ASP A 69 3.03 -14.53 -6.95
N ASN A 70 2.87 -13.45 -6.18
CA ASN A 70 2.40 -12.14 -6.64
C ASN A 70 3.50 -11.27 -7.31
N LEU A 71 4.69 -11.84 -7.59
CA LEU A 71 5.82 -11.06 -8.12
C LEU A 71 5.49 -10.36 -9.45
N SER A 72 4.76 -11.03 -10.34
CA SER A 72 4.37 -10.47 -11.65
C SER A 72 3.46 -9.25 -11.50
N GLU A 73 2.55 -9.29 -10.54
CA GLU A 73 1.61 -8.20 -10.26
C GLU A 73 2.33 -6.98 -9.69
N ILE A 74 3.21 -7.17 -8.72
CA ILE A 74 4.02 -6.07 -8.17
C ILE A 74 4.91 -5.47 -9.25
N ALA A 75 5.58 -6.33 -10.04
CA ALA A 75 6.43 -5.87 -11.13
C ALA A 75 5.63 -5.09 -12.18
N LYS A 76 4.41 -5.51 -12.51
CA LYS A 76 3.52 -4.79 -13.43
C LYS A 76 3.25 -3.37 -12.97
N ASN A 77 2.89 -3.20 -11.69
CA ASN A 77 2.55 -1.90 -11.13
C ASN A 77 3.80 -1.00 -11.00
N LEU A 78 4.93 -1.54 -10.52
CA LEU A 78 6.19 -0.80 -10.45
C LEU A 78 6.70 -0.39 -11.84
N VAL A 79 6.68 -1.29 -12.84
CA VAL A 79 7.09 -0.97 -14.22
C VAL A 79 6.21 0.12 -14.84
N ALA A 80 4.91 0.12 -14.54
CA ALA A 80 3.99 1.16 -15.02
C ALA A 80 4.25 2.54 -14.40
N CYS A 81 4.76 2.55 -13.17
CA CYS A 81 5.14 3.76 -12.43
C CYS A 81 6.62 4.10 -12.56
N TRP A 82 7.44 3.27 -13.20
CA TRP A 82 8.88 3.51 -13.26
C TRP A 82 9.20 4.73 -14.14
N PRO A 83 10.25 5.52 -13.80
CA PRO A 83 10.59 6.68 -14.61
C PRO A 83 11.08 6.34 -16.02
N ASN A 84 11.81 5.24 -16.16
CA ASN A 84 12.37 4.75 -17.42
C ASN A 84 11.37 3.90 -18.21
N PRO A 85 11.44 3.88 -19.55
CA PRO A 85 10.57 3.05 -20.36
C PRO A 85 10.79 1.56 -20.09
N PRO A 86 9.77 0.70 -20.24
CA PRO A 86 9.88 -0.75 -19.98
C PRO A 86 11.01 -1.44 -20.75
N LYS A 87 11.37 -0.94 -21.93
CA LYS A 87 12.51 -1.45 -22.72
C LYS A 87 13.84 -1.29 -21.98
N ALA A 88 14.05 -0.17 -21.30
CA ALA A 88 15.26 0.08 -20.53
C ALA A 88 15.30 -0.83 -19.29
N ILE A 89 14.17 -1.00 -18.60
CA ILE A 89 14.05 -1.90 -17.44
C ILE A 89 14.35 -3.35 -17.84
N ALA A 90 13.79 -3.81 -18.96
CA ALA A 90 14.07 -5.14 -19.48
C ALA A 90 15.57 -5.34 -19.75
N ALA A 91 16.20 -4.37 -20.43
CA ALA A 91 17.64 -4.44 -20.73
C ALA A 91 18.51 -4.45 -19.46
N ALA A 92 18.16 -3.64 -18.45
CA ALA A 92 18.83 -3.60 -17.15
C ALA A 92 18.71 -4.93 -16.38
N ALA A 93 17.57 -5.63 -16.52
CA ALA A 93 17.35 -6.95 -15.95
C ALA A 93 17.89 -8.10 -16.82
N GLY A 94 18.60 -7.81 -17.92
CA GLY A 94 19.18 -8.84 -18.79
C GLY A 94 18.17 -9.61 -19.64
N ILE A 95 16.94 -9.10 -19.80
CA ILE A 95 15.85 -9.74 -20.55
C ILE A 95 15.38 -8.90 -21.75
N THR A 96 14.64 -9.53 -22.65
CA THR A 96 13.97 -8.82 -23.74
C THR A 96 12.70 -8.12 -23.26
N LEU A 97 12.31 -7.04 -23.95
CA LEU A 97 11.03 -6.35 -23.69
C LEU A 97 9.83 -7.32 -23.77
N ARG A 98 9.86 -8.28 -24.69
CA ARG A 98 8.80 -9.28 -24.86
C ARG A 98 8.69 -10.20 -23.64
N GLN A 99 9.83 -10.66 -23.10
CA GLN A 99 9.86 -11.47 -21.89
C GLN A 99 9.29 -10.69 -20.70
N LEU A 100 9.70 -9.42 -20.52
CA LEU A 100 9.13 -8.56 -19.48
C LEU A 100 7.61 -8.42 -19.63
N GLN A 101 7.12 -8.12 -20.83
CA GLN A 101 5.69 -7.96 -21.10
C GLN A 101 4.88 -9.23 -20.84
N TRP A 102 5.42 -10.39 -21.21
CA TRP A 102 4.78 -11.67 -20.93
C TRP A 102 4.76 -12.00 -19.45
N PHE A 103 5.83 -11.69 -18.73
CA PHE A 103 5.91 -11.87 -17.29
C PHE A 103 4.88 -11.01 -16.54
N ILE A 104 4.86 -9.70 -16.78
CA ILE A 104 3.91 -8.78 -16.10
C ILE A 104 2.45 -8.95 -16.55
N SER A 105 2.20 -9.77 -17.58
CA SER A 105 0.85 -10.15 -18.04
C SER A 105 0.51 -11.59 -17.68
N GLU A 106 1.34 -12.25 -16.85
CA GLU A 106 1.18 -13.64 -16.39
C GLU A 106 1.09 -14.67 -17.53
N ARG A 107 1.64 -14.35 -18.70
CA ARG A 107 1.65 -15.25 -19.87
C ARG A 107 2.81 -16.23 -19.87
N SER A 108 3.89 -15.90 -19.16
CA SER A 108 5.10 -16.72 -19.06
C SER A 108 5.86 -16.36 -17.80
N THR A 109 6.50 -17.35 -17.19
CA THR A 109 7.49 -17.13 -16.14
C THR A 109 8.83 -16.69 -16.75
N LEU A 110 9.68 -16.08 -15.93
CA LEU A 110 11.09 -15.83 -16.23
C LEU A 110 11.94 -16.98 -15.66
N ASP A 111 13.11 -17.21 -16.24
CA ASP A 111 14.09 -18.11 -15.63
C ASP A 111 14.59 -17.55 -14.29
N ARG A 112 15.19 -18.41 -13.47
CA ARG A 112 15.60 -18.06 -12.10
C ARG A 112 16.55 -16.86 -12.04
N SER A 113 17.48 -16.73 -12.99
CA SER A 113 18.45 -15.64 -13.01
C SER A 113 17.77 -14.34 -13.38
N ALA A 114 17.03 -14.32 -14.49
CA ALA A 114 16.27 -13.16 -14.95
C ALA A 114 15.26 -12.68 -13.90
N ARG A 115 14.59 -13.62 -13.23
CA ARG A 115 13.65 -13.34 -12.14
C ARG A 115 14.36 -12.66 -10.96
N PHE A 116 15.52 -13.17 -10.55
CA PHE A 116 16.32 -12.57 -9.49
C PHE A 116 16.83 -11.17 -9.86
N ASP A 117 17.30 -10.99 -11.10
CA ASP A 117 17.80 -9.71 -11.59
C ASP A 117 16.69 -8.66 -11.67
N LEU A 118 15.51 -9.03 -12.18
CA LEU A 118 14.34 -8.16 -12.21
C LEU A 118 13.88 -7.79 -10.79
N LYS A 119 13.79 -8.78 -9.89
CA LYS A 119 13.44 -8.59 -8.49
C LYS A 119 14.39 -7.57 -7.82
N ARG A 120 15.70 -7.79 -7.98
CA ARG A 120 16.75 -6.91 -7.44
C ARG A 120 16.69 -5.51 -8.02
N LEU A 121 16.44 -5.39 -9.33
CA LEU A 121 16.34 -4.10 -10.01
C LEU A 121 15.15 -3.27 -9.50
N LEU A 122 13.99 -3.91 -9.40
CA LEU A 122 12.75 -3.28 -8.93
C LEU A 122 12.67 -3.16 -7.41
N GLY A 123 13.67 -3.67 -6.67
CA GLY A 123 13.71 -3.65 -5.22
C GLY A 123 12.51 -4.36 -4.60
N ILE A 124 12.17 -5.55 -5.07
CA ILE A 124 11.06 -6.35 -4.53
C ILE A 124 11.67 -7.41 -3.62
N ASP A 125 11.14 -7.62 -2.41
CA ASP A 125 11.57 -8.70 -1.53
C ASP A 125 10.44 -9.63 -1.14
N TYR A 126 10.79 -10.80 -0.64
CA TYR A 126 9.81 -11.76 -0.15
C TYR A 126 9.61 -11.48 1.34
N ASP A 127 8.38 -11.15 1.72
CA ASP A 127 8.00 -10.96 3.12
C ASP A 127 7.49 -12.29 3.68
N GLU A 128 8.33 -12.94 4.48
CA GLU A 128 8.01 -14.21 5.14
C GLU A 128 6.79 -14.11 6.06
N ARG A 129 6.47 -12.91 6.59
CA ARG A 129 5.31 -12.72 7.48
C ARG A 129 4.00 -12.69 6.71
N MET A 130 4.02 -12.10 5.52
CA MET A 130 2.85 -11.95 4.66
C MET A 130 2.72 -13.11 3.66
N GLY A 131 3.77 -13.93 3.50
CA GLY A 131 3.78 -15.09 2.61
C GLY A 131 3.79 -14.72 1.13
N GLY A 132 4.37 -13.57 0.77
CA GLY A 132 4.36 -13.03 -0.59
C GLY A 132 5.44 -12.01 -0.85
N TYR A 133 5.59 -11.60 -2.10
CA TYR A 133 6.49 -10.51 -2.46
C TYR A 133 5.90 -9.16 -2.07
N THR A 134 6.76 -8.20 -1.74
CA THR A 134 6.40 -6.82 -1.40
C THR A 134 7.47 -5.84 -1.96
N PRO A 135 7.12 -4.63 -2.37
CA PRO A 135 8.10 -3.61 -2.73
C PRO A 135 8.88 -3.16 -1.49
N ALA A 136 10.20 -3.37 -1.47
CA ALA A 136 11.07 -3.01 -0.34
C ALA A 136 11.51 -1.54 -0.31
N GLY A 137 11.37 -0.80 -1.43
CA GLY A 137 11.77 0.60 -1.53
C GLY A 137 13.25 0.87 -1.22
N PRO A 138 13.68 2.15 -1.19
CA PRO A 138 12.96 3.36 -1.61
C PRO A 138 12.91 3.54 -3.14
N TYR A 139 11.96 4.34 -3.64
CA TYR A 139 11.75 4.58 -5.07
C TYR A 139 11.58 6.06 -5.46
N VAL A 140 11.97 6.39 -6.69
CA VAL A 140 11.36 7.47 -7.47
C VAL A 140 10.38 6.85 -8.45
N LEU A 141 9.12 7.27 -8.40
CA LEU A 141 8.05 6.81 -9.28
C LEU A 141 7.46 7.99 -10.07
N ILE A 142 6.78 7.70 -11.17
CA ILE A 142 5.99 8.66 -11.95
C ILE A 142 4.53 8.23 -11.92
N ALA A 143 3.66 9.15 -11.50
CA ALA A 143 2.22 8.97 -11.56
C ALA A 143 1.73 9.05 -13.03
N ARG A 144 1.71 7.91 -13.73
CA ARG A 144 1.19 7.80 -15.12
C ARG A 144 -0.17 7.11 -15.21
N LYS A 145 -0.44 6.16 -14.30
CA LYS A 145 -1.66 5.35 -14.29
C LYS A 145 -2.21 5.27 -12.88
N SER A 146 -3.45 5.72 -12.67
CA SER A 146 -4.08 5.80 -11.35
C SER A 146 -4.08 4.46 -10.62
N GLN A 147 -4.51 3.39 -11.30
CA GLN A 147 -4.56 2.05 -10.71
C GLN A 147 -3.18 1.53 -10.31
N ALA A 148 -2.14 1.80 -11.12
CA ALA A 148 -0.79 1.32 -10.81
C ALA A 148 -0.19 2.07 -9.63
N ILE A 149 -0.35 3.40 -9.56
CA ILE A 149 0.20 4.19 -8.46
C ILE A 149 -0.54 3.92 -7.15
N GLU A 150 -1.86 3.74 -7.20
CA GLU A 150 -2.68 3.34 -6.04
C GLU A 150 -2.27 1.96 -5.53
N ALA A 151 -2.11 0.97 -6.41
CA ALA A 151 -1.64 -0.35 -6.01
C ALA A 151 -0.23 -0.32 -5.40
N VAL A 152 0.72 0.38 -6.02
CA VAL A 152 2.07 0.54 -5.43
C VAL A 152 2.01 1.24 -4.07
N TYR A 153 1.19 2.29 -3.94
CA TYR A 153 1.00 3.01 -2.68
C TYR A 153 0.48 2.07 -1.57
N GLN A 154 -0.54 1.26 -1.85
CA GLN A 154 -1.10 0.32 -0.87
C GLN A 154 -0.03 -0.67 -0.37
N GLU A 155 0.79 -1.19 -1.27
CA GLU A 155 1.88 -2.11 -0.91
C GLU A 155 2.96 -1.44 -0.06
N ILE A 156 3.52 -0.30 -0.50
CA ILE A 156 4.63 0.36 0.22
C ILE A 156 4.19 0.98 1.55
N SER A 157 2.90 1.29 1.70
CA SER A 157 2.33 1.82 2.93
C SER A 157 1.80 0.74 3.86
N GLY A 158 1.86 -0.55 3.49
CA GLY A 158 1.27 -1.61 4.31
C GLY A 158 -0.25 -1.46 4.51
N GLY A 159 -0.96 -0.94 3.50
CA GLY A 159 -2.40 -0.68 3.57
C GLY A 159 -2.75 0.70 4.15
N GLY A 160 -1.87 1.69 3.99
CA GLY A 160 -2.08 3.09 4.35
C GLY A 160 -1.44 3.55 5.66
N ASP A 161 -0.51 2.79 6.21
CA ASP A 161 0.40 3.23 7.28
C ASP A 161 1.48 4.19 6.74
N ALA A 162 1.01 5.25 6.07
CA ALA A 162 1.83 6.29 5.48
C ALA A 162 1.14 7.65 5.56
N CYS A 163 1.95 8.70 5.62
CA CYS A 163 1.52 10.09 5.63
C CYS A 163 1.99 10.81 4.35
N PRO A 164 1.33 10.59 3.19
CA PRO A 164 1.77 11.20 1.94
C PRO A 164 1.49 12.71 1.92
N CYS A 165 2.43 13.50 1.41
CA CYS A 165 2.26 14.94 1.24
C CYS A 165 2.90 15.46 -0.05
N GLU A 166 2.35 16.53 -0.61
CA GLU A 166 2.98 17.25 -1.73
C GLU A 166 4.05 18.20 -1.20
N LEU A 167 5.24 18.16 -1.79
CA LEU A 167 6.34 19.06 -1.44
C LEU A 167 6.31 20.30 -2.34
N VAL A 168 6.30 21.48 -1.73
CA VAL A 168 6.45 22.77 -2.42
C VAL A 168 7.57 23.58 -1.77
N PRO A 169 8.35 24.36 -2.53
CA PRO A 169 9.38 25.19 -1.91
C PRO A 169 8.71 26.32 -1.12
N ALA A 170 9.12 26.51 0.13
CA ALA A 170 8.64 27.60 0.99
C ALA A 170 8.97 28.99 0.42
N GLN A 171 10.03 29.07 -0.40
CA GLN A 171 10.44 30.27 -1.12
C GLN A 171 10.91 29.93 -2.53
N GLY A 172 10.61 30.79 -3.49
CA GLY A 172 10.97 30.60 -4.89
C GLY A 172 9.87 29.92 -5.71
N GLN A 173 10.23 29.50 -6.93
CA GLN A 173 9.30 28.85 -7.84
C GLN A 173 9.42 27.33 -7.73
N ALA A 174 8.26 26.66 -7.69
CA ALA A 174 8.20 25.21 -7.86
C ALA A 174 8.61 24.81 -9.29
N ASP A 175 8.93 23.54 -9.46
CA ASP A 175 9.27 22.98 -10.77
C ASP A 175 8.07 23.15 -11.72
N PRO A 176 8.27 23.71 -12.93
CA PRO A 176 7.18 24.01 -13.84
C PRO A 176 6.62 22.76 -14.55
N SER A 177 7.33 21.63 -14.53
CA SER A 177 6.95 20.38 -15.19
C SER A 177 6.40 19.34 -14.22
N TRP A 178 6.86 19.34 -12.97
CA TRP A 178 6.54 18.28 -12.00
C TRP A 178 5.98 18.82 -10.69
N ARG A 179 5.05 18.06 -10.10
CA ARG A 179 4.71 18.08 -8.68
C ARG A 179 5.40 16.88 -8.03
N TYR A 180 5.91 17.07 -6.81
CA TYR A 180 6.63 16.02 -6.09
C TYR A 180 5.85 15.66 -4.84
N PHE A 181 5.59 14.37 -4.67
CA PHE A 181 4.90 13.83 -3.51
C PHE A 181 5.85 12.93 -2.74
N LEU A 182 5.89 13.09 -1.43
CA LEU A 182 6.61 12.21 -0.53
C LEU A 182 5.61 11.22 0.04
N ILE A 183 5.89 9.93 -0.09
CA ILE A 183 5.20 8.86 0.61
C ILE A 183 6.15 8.41 1.72
N ASN A 184 5.78 8.74 2.95
CA ASN A 184 6.53 8.40 4.14
C ASN A 184 5.75 7.36 4.94
N ALA A 185 6.10 6.09 4.76
CA ALA A 185 5.50 4.97 5.46
C ALA A 185 6.34 4.61 6.70
N HIS A 186 5.67 4.12 7.75
CA HIS A 186 6.35 3.81 9.00
C HIS A 186 7.36 2.66 8.81
N SER A 187 8.58 2.82 9.33
CA SER A 187 9.67 1.82 9.24
C SER A 187 10.15 1.45 7.83
N THR A 188 9.73 2.15 6.77
CA THR A 188 10.23 1.93 5.41
C THR A 188 10.91 3.18 4.84
N PRO A 189 11.89 3.04 3.92
CA PRO A 189 12.54 4.17 3.24
C PRO A 189 11.56 5.07 2.44
N PRO A 190 11.90 6.35 2.17
CA PRO A 190 10.96 7.28 1.56
C PRO A 190 10.73 6.90 0.11
N THR A 191 9.51 7.08 -0.37
CA THR A 191 9.24 7.05 -1.81
C THR A 191 8.87 8.43 -2.31
N LEU A 192 9.51 8.87 -3.38
CA LEU A 192 9.17 10.11 -4.09
C LEU A 192 8.33 9.77 -5.32
N VAL A 193 7.22 10.46 -5.51
CA VAL A 193 6.37 10.34 -6.69
C VAL A 193 6.37 11.66 -7.45
N MET A 194 6.75 11.59 -8.72
CA MET A 194 6.69 12.69 -9.67
C MET A 194 5.35 12.65 -10.40
N ALA A 195 4.58 13.72 -10.33
CA ALA A 195 3.32 13.86 -11.05
C ALA A 195 3.44 14.99 -12.09
N PRO A 196 3.20 14.71 -13.39
CA PRO A 196 3.35 15.71 -14.44
C PRO A 196 2.29 16.81 -14.31
N ARG A 197 2.71 18.08 -14.29
CA ARG A 197 1.78 19.21 -14.19
C ARG A 197 0.88 19.27 -15.43
N GLY A 198 -0.40 19.52 -15.21
CA GLY A 198 -1.41 19.64 -16.27
C GLY A 198 -2.03 18.31 -16.71
N GLU A 199 -1.61 17.18 -16.15
CA GLU A 199 -2.29 15.90 -16.39
C GLU A 199 -3.40 15.65 -15.37
N ALA A 200 -4.50 15.02 -15.81
CA ALA A 200 -5.65 14.73 -14.96
C ALA A 200 -5.32 13.81 -13.77
N ILE A 201 -4.33 12.92 -13.91
CA ILE A 201 -3.88 12.05 -12.81
C ILE A 201 -3.29 12.85 -11.66
N THR A 202 -2.62 13.95 -11.96
CA THR A 202 -1.94 14.78 -10.97
C THR A 202 -2.92 15.49 -10.05
N GLU A 203 -4.06 15.92 -10.58
CA GLU A 203 -5.14 16.50 -9.76
C GLU A 203 -5.91 15.45 -8.95
N ARG A 204 -5.92 14.19 -9.40
CA ARG A 204 -6.53 13.07 -8.68
C ARG A 204 -5.60 12.39 -7.69
N LEU A 205 -4.31 12.69 -7.72
CA LEU A 205 -3.33 11.98 -6.88
C LEU A 205 -3.64 12.07 -5.38
N PRO A 206 -4.10 13.20 -4.82
CA PRO A 206 -4.59 13.28 -3.44
C PRO A 206 -5.69 12.27 -3.10
N ASP A 207 -6.57 11.93 -4.05
CA ASP A 207 -7.66 10.97 -3.84
C ASP A 207 -7.18 9.51 -3.90
N LEU A 208 -6.04 9.25 -4.54
CA LEU A 208 -5.45 7.92 -4.71
C LEU A 208 -4.53 7.52 -3.56
N LEU A 209 -4.05 8.50 -2.78
CA LEU A 209 -3.13 8.31 -1.68
C LEU A 209 -3.90 8.43 -0.37
N MET A 210 -4.17 7.30 0.29
CA MET A 210 -4.85 7.32 1.59
C MET A 210 -4.05 8.15 2.60
N ASN A 211 -4.75 8.79 3.55
CA ASN A 211 -4.12 9.65 4.56
C ASN A 211 -3.28 10.81 4.00
N TYR A 212 -3.61 11.30 2.79
CA TYR A 212 -2.96 12.47 2.21
C TYR A 212 -3.06 13.71 3.12
N GLU A 213 -1.91 14.21 3.57
CA GLU A 213 -1.81 15.30 4.55
C GLU A 213 -1.84 16.69 3.91
N GLY A 214 -1.96 16.77 2.59
CA GLY A 214 -1.97 18.03 1.87
C GLY A 214 -0.60 18.50 1.40
N ILE A 215 -0.49 19.81 1.23
CA ILE A 215 0.69 20.48 0.69
C ILE A 215 1.59 20.91 1.85
N ARG A 216 2.87 20.56 1.76
CA ARG A 216 3.89 20.87 2.75
C ARG A 216 4.96 21.75 2.15
N ALA A 217 5.11 22.94 2.72
CA ALA A 217 6.18 23.87 2.35
C ALA A 217 7.50 23.39 2.96
N VAL A 218 8.56 23.31 2.16
CA VAL A 218 9.88 22.83 2.60
C VAL A 218 10.99 23.81 2.24
N SER A 219 12.15 23.68 2.89
CA SER A 219 13.31 24.51 2.58
C SER A 219 13.70 24.44 1.09
N PRO A 220 14.14 25.54 0.47
CA PRO A 220 14.60 25.53 -0.93
C PRO A 220 15.79 24.59 -1.17
N ALA A 221 16.59 24.32 -0.14
CA ALA A 221 17.70 23.37 -0.20
C ALA A 221 17.18 21.95 -0.39
N LEU A 222 16.23 21.52 0.44
CA LEU A 222 15.63 20.20 0.31
C LEU A 222 14.87 20.07 -1.01
N TYR A 223 14.03 21.04 -1.36
CA TYR A 223 13.23 20.97 -2.58
C TYR A 223 14.13 20.74 -3.81
N ARG A 224 15.27 21.44 -3.88
CA ARG A 224 16.27 21.26 -4.93
C ARG A 224 16.94 19.90 -4.88
N ASP A 225 17.20 19.33 -3.70
CA ASP A 225 17.76 17.98 -3.60
C ASP A 225 16.77 16.90 -4.03
N VAL A 226 15.48 17.06 -3.70
CA VAL A 226 14.39 16.22 -4.21
C VAL A 226 14.36 16.26 -5.74
N VAL A 227 14.32 17.46 -6.33
CA VAL A 227 14.33 17.64 -7.80
C VAL A 227 15.57 16.98 -8.43
N THR A 228 16.76 17.22 -7.84
CA THR A 228 18.03 16.68 -8.34
C THR A 228 18.10 15.17 -8.22
N THR A 229 17.63 14.60 -7.10
CA THR A 229 17.56 13.16 -6.86
C THR A 229 16.63 12.50 -7.87
N CYS A 230 15.43 13.05 -8.05
CA CYS A 230 14.48 12.60 -9.08
C CYS A 230 15.11 12.64 -10.48
N ALA A 231 15.78 13.73 -10.84
CA ALA A 231 16.44 13.85 -12.15
C ALA A 231 17.54 12.79 -12.37
N ARG A 232 18.33 12.48 -11.34
CA ARG A 232 19.37 11.44 -11.41
C ARG A 232 18.78 10.04 -11.42
N ALA A 233 17.76 9.77 -10.61
CA ALA A 233 17.04 8.50 -10.56
C ALA A 233 16.41 8.16 -11.92
N CYS A 234 15.97 9.17 -12.67
CA CYS A 234 15.41 9.01 -14.01
C CYS A 234 16.45 8.65 -15.10
N GLN A 235 17.76 8.74 -14.85
CA GLN A 235 18.78 8.54 -15.88
C GLN A 235 18.89 7.08 -16.36
N ALA A 236 18.73 6.12 -15.43
CA ALA A 236 18.80 4.69 -15.73
C ALA A 236 17.98 3.90 -14.71
N PRO A 237 17.43 2.72 -15.07
CA PRO A 237 16.66 1.90 -14.14
C PRO A 237 17.38 1.59 -12.83
N GLU A 238 18.68 1.28 -12.89
CA GLU A 238 19.53 0.98 -11.73
C GLU A 238 19.87 2.21 -10.88
N ALA A 239 19.79 3.40 -11.47
CA ALA A 239 20.05 4.65 -10.76
C ALA A 239 18.96 4.92 -9.72
N ASN A 240 17.71 4.51 -9.98
CA ASN A 240 16.56 4.79 -9.12
C ASN A 240 16.81 4.39 -7.65
N ALA A 241 17.04 3.09 -7.41
CA ALA A 241 17.26 2.59 -6.06
C ALA A 241 18.56 3.14 -5.44
N ARG A 242 19.60 3.40 -6.24
CA ARG A 242 20.86 3.96 -5.73
C ARG A 242 20.68 5.39 -5.23
N GLU A 243 20.17 6.28 -6.08
CA GLU A 243 20.00 7.70 -5.75
C GLU A 243 19.03 7.88 -4.57
N MET A 244 17.99 7.05 -4.48
CA MET A 244 17.06 7.10 -3.36
C MET A 244 17.64 6.57 -2.05
N ARG A 245 18.48 5.53 -2.09
CA ARG A 245 19.22 5.10 -0.89
C ARG A 245 20.19 6.18 -0.41
N ASP A 246 20.85 6.86 -1.33
CA ASP A 246 21.74 7.97 -0.97
C ASP A 246 20.96 9.18 -0.44
N PHE A 247 19.78 9.46 -0.99
CA PHE A 247 18.87 10.48 -0.45
C PHE A 247 18.40 10.13 0.96
N ALA A 248 17.91 8.92 1.18
CA ALA A 248 17.47 8.45 2.50
C ALA A 248 18.59 8.55 3.55
N LYS A 249 19.84 8.21 3.18
CA LYS A 249 21.01 8.37 4.05
C LYS A 249 21.34 9.83 4.36
N ARG A 250 21.22 10.74 3.39
CA ARG A 250 21.48 12.17 3.62
C ARG A 250 20.51 12.77 4.63
N TYR A 251 19.26 12.31 4.60
CA TYR A 251 18.17 12.82 5.43
C TYR A 251 17.79 11.91 6.60
N GLU A 252 18.67 10.97 6.98
CA GLU A 252 18.41 10.00 8.05
C GLU A 252 18.17 10.66 9.42
N ARG A 253 18.64 11.90 9.61
CA ARG A 253 18.43 12.65 10.87
C ARG A 253 17.10 13.36 10.93
N GLU A 254 16.57 13.74 9.78
CA GLU A 254 15.24 14.31 9.57
C GLU A 254 14.16 13.21 9.55
N TRP A 255 14.60 11.96 9.63
CA TRP A 255 13.84 10.72 9.76
C TRP A 255 13.76 10.28 11.23
N VAL A 256 13.12 11.09 12.08
CA VAL A 256 12.93 10.76 13.50
C VAL A 256 11.56 10.10 13.70
N ASP A 257 11.49 9.04 14.51
CA ASP A 257 10.24 8.34 14.86
C ASP A 257 9.43 7.84 13.66
N CYS A 258 10.11 7.40 12.59
CA CYS A 258 9.51 6.92 11.34
C CYS A 258 8.58 7.95 10.64
N ALA A 259 8.67 9.22 11.03
CA ALA A 259 7.92 10.32 10.44
C ALA A 259 8.90 11.38 9.90
N TRP A 260 8.75 11.74 8.64
CA TRP A 260 9.54 12.85 8.09
C TRP A 260 9.00 14.18 8.64
N LEU A 261 9.78 14.82 9.50
CA LEU A 261 9.53 16.17 10.03
C LEU A 261 10.42 17.15 9.25
N PRO A 262 9.91 17.81 8.20
CA PRO A 262 10.63 18.91 7.57
C PRO A 262 10.91 20.00 8.58
N ASP A 263 12.08 20.62 8.41
CA ASP A 263 12.37 21.96 8.91
C ASP A 263 11.37 23.03 8.38
#